data_AF-A0A962Z9R1-F1
#
_entry.id   AF-A0A962Z9R1-F1
#
_cell.length_a   1.000
_cell.length_b   1.000
_cell.length_c   1.000
_cell.angle_alpha   90.00
_cell.angle_beta   90.00
_cell.angle_gamma   90.00
#
_symmetry.space_group_name_H-M   'P 1'
#
loop_
_entity.id
_entity.type
_entity.pdbx_description
1 polymer ?
#
loop_
_entity_poly.entity_id
_entity_poly.type
_entity_poly.pdbx_seq_one_letter_code
_entity_poly.pdbx_strand_id
1 'polypeptide(L)' 'SWETTVGEERAHNIHVRDGVTEDEFVRMRTERDATLGMPKLIIPSIQVNMRAGRMPPAGDDGRTFLKVPVNSL' A
#
# COMPACT_ATOMS: atom_id res chain seq x y z
N SER A 1 5.61 3.41 20.20
CA SER A 1 6.14 4.63 19.56
C SER A 1 5.67 4.67 18.12
N TRP A 2 5.34 5.84 17.57
CA TRP A 2 5.09 6.03 16.13
C TRP A 2 6.34 6.59 15.41
N GLU A 3 7.41 6.85 16.16
CA GLU A 3 8.69 7.36 15.70
C GLU A 3 9.80 6.32 15.94
N THR A 4 10.84 6.41 15.12
CA THR A 4 12.06 5.60 15.15
C THR A 4 13.21 6.46 14.62
N THR A 5 14.46 6.07 14.87
CA THR A 5 15.64 6.71 14.30
C THR A 5 16.31 5.83 13.23
N VAL A 6 17.12 6.45 12.37
CA VAL A 6 17.93 5.70 11.38
C VAL A 6 18.83 4.67 12.05
N GLY A 7 19.43 5.01 13.19
CA GLY A 7 20.29 4.09 13.94
C GLY A 7 19.54 2.88 14.50
N GLU A 8 18.32 3.09 15.00
CA GLU A 8 17.46 2.02 15.50
C GLU A 8 17.00 1.09 14.38
N GLU A 9 16.59 1.61 13.22
CA GLU A 9 16.19 0.79 12.07
C GLU A 9 17.36 -0.02 11.49
N ARG A 10 18.55 0.57 11.36
CA ARG A 10 19.75 -0.16 10.88
C ARG A 10 20.15 -1.30 11.81
N ALA A 11 19.92 -1.17 13.11
CA ALA A 11 20.26 -2.21 14.08
C ALA A 11 19.15 -3.26 14.25
N HIS A 12 17.88 -2.85 14.24
CA HIS A 12 16.78 -3.69 14.76
C HIS A 12 15.66 -3.97 13.76
N ASN A 13 15.68 -3.40 12.54
CA ASN A 13 14.64 -3.70 11.56
C ASN A 13 14.60 -5.22 11.27
N ILE A 14 13.43 -5.82 11.46
CA ILE A 14 13.27 -7.28 11.35
C ILE A 14 13.42 -7.79 9.90
N HIS A 15 13.32 -6.91 8.91
CA HIS A 15 13.36 -7.23 7.48
C HIS A 15 14.63 -6.72 6.77
N VAL A 16 15.13 -5.52 7.11
CA VAL A 16 16.14 -4.80 6.30
C VAL A 16 17.22 -4.11 7.16
N ARG A 17 17.54 -4.66 8.33
CA ARG A 17 18.68 -4.21 9.14
C ARG A 17 20.01 -4.48 8.44
N ASP A 18 21.08 -3.88 8.97
CA ASP A 18 22.45 -4.16 8.54
C ASP A 18 22.74 -5.68 8.57
N GLY A 19 23.39 -6.17 7.51
CA GLY A 19 23.69 -7.58 7.32
C GLY A 19 22.67 -8.38 6.51
N VAL A 20 21.51 -7.80 6.17
CA VAL A 20 20.58 -8.37 5.18
C VAL A 20 21.00 -7.93 3.78
N THR A 21 21.17 -8.89 2.87
CA THR A 21 21.47 -8.60 1.46
C THR A 21 20.22 -8.26 0.66
N GLU A 22 20.41 -7.66 -0.52
CA GLU A 22 19.32 -7.36 -1.45
C GLU A 22 18.52 -8.63 -1.81
N ASP A 23 19.21 -9.71 -2.21
CA ASP A 23 18.58 -10.97 -2.62
C ASP A 23 17.76 -11.61 -1.48
N GLU A 24 18.27 -11.57 -0.25
CA GLU A 24 17.55 -12.07 0.93
C GLU A 24 16.28 -11.25 1.20
N PHE A 25 16.39 -9.93 1.11
CA PHE A 25 15.24 -9.04 1.29
C PHE A 25 14.19 -9.24 0.19
N VAL A 26 14.61 -9.29 -1.08
CA VAL A 26 13.71 -9.48 -2.23
C VAL A 26 13.00 -10.82 -2.11
N ARG A 27 13.71 -11.91 -1.79
CA ARG A 27 13.09 -13.23 -1.59
C ARG A 27 12.04 -13.19 -0.48
N MET A 28 12.41 -12.70 0.71
CA MET A 28 11.49 -12.60 1.85
C MET A 28 10.26 -11.74 1.52
N ARG A 29 10.46 -10.58 0.88
CA ARG A 29 9.36 -9.67 0.53
C ARG A 29 8.42 -10.27 -0.49
N THR A 30 8.96 -10.91 -1.53
CA THR A 30 8.19 -11.57 -2.59
C THR A 30 7.34 -12.70 -2.02
N GLU A 31 7.93 -13.58 -1.20
CA GLU A 31 7.21 -14.66 -0.55
C GLU A 31 6.11 -14.13 0.37
N ARG A 32 6.39 -13.07 1.14
CA ARG A 32 5.40 -12.43 2.01
C ARG A 32 4.26 -11.81 1.20
N ASP A 33 4.56 -11.07 0.13
CA ASP A 33 3.55 -10.38 -0.70
C ASP A 33 2.56 -11.36 -1.30
N ALA A 34 3.00 -12.53 -1.74
CA ALA A 34 2.13 -13.57 -2.29
C ALA A 34 1.08 -14.11 -1.29
N THR A 35 1.29 -13.92 0.01
CA THR A 35 0.36 -14.36 1.07
C THR A 35 -0.65 -13.29 1.48
N LEU A 36 -0.46 -12.04 1.06
CA LEU A 36 -1.28 -10.93 1.52
C LEU A 36 -2.54 -10.76 0.67
N GLY A 37 -3.67 -10.64 1.34
CA GLY A 37 -4.91 -10.21 0.70
C GLY A 37 -4.88 -8.73 0.32
N MET A 38 -5.77 -8.34 -0.59
CA MET A 38 -5.92 -6.95 -1.01
C MET A 38 -6.38 -6.06 0.15
N PRO A 39 -5.79 -4.86 0.34
CA PRO A 39 -6.27 -3.93 1.34
C PRO A 39 -7.73 -3.56 1.08
N LYS A 40 -8.55 -3.56 2.13
CA LYS A 40 -10.01 -3.33 2.07
C LYS A 40 -10.40 -2.06 1.31
N LEU A 41 -9.58 -1.02 1.37
CA LEU A 41 -9.84 0.29 0.75
C LEU A 41 -8.97 0.56 -0.48
N ILE A 42 -8.26 -0.42 -1.04
CA ILE A 42 -7.31 -0.13 -2.12
C ILE A 42 -7.98 0.53 -3.34
N ILE A 43 -9.11 -0.01 -3.81
CA ILE A 43 -9.86 0.51 -4.94
C ILE A 43 -10.41 1.93 -4.70
N PRO A 44 -11.10 2.23 -3.59
CA PRO A 44 -11.58 3.58 -3.33
C PRO A 44 -10.42 4.56 -3.05
N SER A 45 -9.40 4.16 -2.30
CA SER A 45 -8.25 5.01 -1.98
C SER A 45 -7.45 5.39 -3.22
N ILE A 46 -7.18 4.45 -4.14
CA ILE A 46 -6.46 4.75 -5.38
C ILE A 46 -7.22 5.80 -6.21
N GLN A 47 -8.54 5.65 -6.37
CA GLN A 47 -9.36 6.60 -7.14
C GLN A 47 -9.32 8.03 -6.59
N VAL A 48 -9.31 8.19 -5.27
CA VAL A 48 -9.31 9.50 -4.63
C VAL A 48 -7.89 10.08 -4.54
N ASN A 49 -6.90 9.26 -4.18
CA ASN A 49 -5.52 9.69 -3.99
C ASN A 49 -4.84 10.09 -5.30
N MET A 50 -5.14 9.40 -6.42
CA MET A 50 -4.64 9.80 -7.75
C MET A 50 -5.16 11.18 -8.18
N ARG A 51 -6.24 11.68 -7.55
CA ARG A 51 -6.84 12.99 -7.76
C ARG A 51 -6.46 13.99 -6.67
N ALA A 52 -5.34 13.77 -5.98
CA ALA A 52 -4.88 14.60 -4.86
C ALA A 52 -5.95 14.77 -3.75
N GLY A 53 -6.70 13.71 -3.47
CA GLY A 53 -7.75 13.71 -2.45
C GLY A 53 -9.12 14.19 -2.95
N ARG A 54 -9.24 14.64 -4.21
CA ARG A 54 -10.52 15.06 -4.79
C ARG A 54 -11.38 13.85 -5.14
N MET A 55 -12.66 13.94 -4.82
CA MET A 55 -13.63 12.92 -5.22
C MET A 55 -13.74 12.85 -6.76
N PRO A 56 -14.18 11.70 -7.33
CA PRO A 56 -14.55 11.63 -8.73
C PRO A 56 -15.62 12.68 -9.07
N PRO A 57 -15.70 13.13 -10.33
CA PRO A 57 -16.77 14.04 -10.75
C PRO A 57 -18.13 13.40 -10.50
N ALA A 58 -19.11 14.25 -10.17
CA ALA A 58 -20.50 13.84 -10.07
C ALA A 58 -21.01 13.36 -11.45
N GLY A 59 -21.94 12.40 -11.43
CA GLY A 59 -22.70 12.04 -12.62
C GLY A 59 -23.75 13.09 -12.96
N ASP A 60 -24.51 12.84 -14.03
CA ASP A 60 -25.57 13.75 -14.51
C ASP A 60 -26.69 13.96 -13.48
N ASP A 61 -26.83 13.03 -12.53
CA ASP A 61 -27.76 13.10 -11.40
C ASP A 61 -27.21 13.88 -10.20
N GLY A 62 -26.03 14.49 -10.33
CA GLY A 62 -25.35 15.26 -9.29
C GLY A 62 -24.70 14.41 -8.18
N ARG A 63 -24.79 13.08 -8.24
CA ARG A 63 -24.21 12.19 -7.21
C ARG A 63 -22.83 11.70 -7.61
N THR A 64 -21.97 11.48 -6.62
CA THR A 64 -20.63 10.93 -6.83
C THR A 64 -20.59 9.45 -6.46
N PHE A 65 -19.98 8.65 -7.31
CA PHE A 65 -19.83 7.20 -7.11
C PHE A 65 -18.37 6.78 -7.22
N LEU A 66 -17.97 5.85 -6.36
CA LEU A 66 -16.70 5.14 -6.49
C LEU A 66 -16.95 3.90 -7.35
N LYS A 67 -16.13 3.72 -8.39
CA LYS A 67 -16.27 2.56 -9.30
C LYS A 67 -15.54 1.38 -8.68
N VAL A 68 -16.27 0.32 -8.35
CA VAL A 68 -15.68 -0.92 -7.83
C VAL A 68 -15.79 -1.98 -8.92
N PRO A 69 -14.67 -2.40 -9.53
CA PRO A 69 -14.70 -3.48 -10.50
C PRO A 69 -15.13 -4.79 -9.84
N VAL A 70 -15.95 -5.56 -10.54
CA VAL A 70 -16.40 -6.89 -10.09
C VAL A 70 -15.51 -7.94 -10.75
N ASN A 71 -15.00 -8.89 -9.97
CA ASN A 71 -14.12 -9.98 -10.42
C ASN A 71 -12.87 -9.52 -11.20
N SER A 72 -12.49 -8.26 -11.06
CA SER A 72 -11.29 -7.67 -11.64
C SER A 72 -10.69 -6.73 -10.62
N LEU A 73 -9.36 -6.71 -10.56
CA LEU A 73 -8.60 -5.85 -9.69
C LEU A 73 -7.37 -5.33 -10.43
#